data_AF-A0A2G9U6U2-F1
#
_entry.id   AF-A0A2G9U6U2-F1
#
_cell.length_a   1.000
_cell.length_b   1.000
_cell.length_c   1.000
_cell.angle_alpha   90.00
_cell.angle_beta   90.00
_cell.angle_gamma   90.00
#
_symmetry.space_group_name_H-M   'P 1'
#
loop_
_entity.id
_entity.type
_entity.pdbx_description
1 polymer ?
#
loop_
_entity_poly.entity_id
_entity_poly.type
_entity_poly.pdbx_seq_one_letter_code
_entity_poly.pdbx_strand_id
1 'polypeptide(L)'
;MGGFPHPRDCTKCICPTGYGGVLCNERPSGCGRTVLASSNWTDLVDILYRKWNDPNEYTMCNYWIESPNGTTIEVKLRYYPWDYSDYGCKYAGFEIKTNKDQTCTGYR
;
A
#
# COMPACT_ATOMS: atom_id res chain seq x y z
N MET A 1 -7.75 -9.50 -5.55
CA MET A 1 -8.91 -8.62 -5.77
C MET A 1 -9.81 -8.74 -4.56
N GLY A 2 -10.21 -7.62 -3.96
CA GLY A 2 -10.90 -7.62 -2.67
C GLY A 2 -11.62 -6.30 -2.42
N GLY A 3 -12.47 -6.26 -1.40
CA GLY A 3 -13.39 -5.15 -1.14
C GLY A 3 -14.81 -5.68 -0.94
N PHE A 4 -15.73 -4.80 -0.58
CA PHE A 4 -17.13 -5.16 -0.35
C PHE A 4 -18.05 -4.32 -1.24
N PRO A 5 -19.17 -4.88 -1.75
CA PRO A 5 -20.11 -4.13 -2.56
C PRO A 5 -20.59 -2.87 -1.84
N HIS A 6 -20.65 -1.76 -2.56
CA HIS A 6 -21.10 -0.52 -1.96
C HIS A 6 -22.61 -0.59 -1.65
N PRO A 7 -23.04 -0.28 -0.42
CA PRO A 7 -24.40 -0.60 0.06
C PRO A 7 -25.52 0.19 -0.64
N ARG A 8 -25.17 1.30 -1.31
CA ARG A 8 -26.13 2.12 -2.08
C ARG A 8 -25.97 1.99 -3.60
N ASP A 9 -24.94 1.27 -4.06
CA ASP A 9 -24.61 1.17 -5.48
C ASP A 9 -23.83 -0.13 -5.72
N CYS A 10 -24.55 -1.18 -6.08
CA CYS A 10 -23.97 -2.52 -6.24
C CYS A 10 -23.03 -2.63 -7.45
N THR A 11 -22.87 -1.56 -8.25
CA THR A 11 -21.96 -1.56 -9.41
C THR A 11 -20.52 -1.22 -9.02
N LYS A 12 -20.29 -0.71 -7.80
CA LYS A 12 -18.97 -0.35 -7.29
C LYS A 12 -18.67 -1.00 -5.94
N CYS A 13 -17.40 -1.08 -5.62
CA CYS A 13 -16.90 -1.63 -4.38
C CYS A 13 -16.32 -0.53 -3.46
N ILE A 14 -16.40 -0.77 -2.15
CA ILE A 14 -15.61 -0.05 -1.17
C ILE A 14 -14.28 -0.80 -1.03
N CYS A 15 -13.18 -0.09 -1.31
CA CYS A 15 -11.88 -0.70 -1.48
C CYS A 15 -11.06 -0.74 -0.19
N PRO A 16 -10.30 -1.82 0.03
CA PRO A 16 -9.31 -1.85 1.09
C PRO A 16 -8.15 -0.89 0.80
N THR A 17 -7.44 -0.47 1.85
CA THR A 17 -6.23 0.37 1.72
C THR A 17 -5.24 -0.25 0.73
N GLY A 18 -4.73 0.56 -0.20
CA GLY A 18 -3.83 0.12 -1.26
C GLY A 18 -4.52 -0.28 -2.58
N TYR A 19 -5.86 -0.26 -2.64
CA TYR A 19 -6.66 -0.63 -3.82
C TYR A 19 -7.70 0.44 -4.17
N GLY A 20 -7.99 0.58 -5.46
CA GLY A 20 -8.92 1.55 -6.02
C GLY A 20 -9.56 1.06 -7.32
N GLY A 21 -10.25 1.97 -8.00
CA GLY A 21 -11.09 1.64 -9.16
C GLY A 21 -12.48 1.13 -8.74
N VAL A 22 -13.35 0.91 -9.71
CA VAL A 22 -14.76 0.50 -9.47
C VAL A 22 -14.83 -0.86 -8.77
N LEU A 23 -13.91 -1.77 -9.12
CA LEU A 23 -13.88 -3.14 -8.62
C LEU A 23 -12.70 -3.41 -7.67
N CYS A 24 -12.00 -2.37 -7.19
CA CYS A 24 -10.85 -2.50 -6.29
C CYS A 24 -9.73 -3.40 -6.84
N ASN A 25 -9.53 -3.34 -8.15
CA ASN A 25 -8.54 -4.08 -8.92
C ASN A 25 -7.50 -3.17 -9.57
N GLU A 26 -7.52 -1.88 -9.21
CA GLU A 26 -6.58 -0.88 -9.69
C GLU A 26 -5.79 -0.33 -8.51
N ARG A 27 -4.61 0.23 -8.80
CA ARG A 27 -3.86 1.00 -7.81
C ARG A 27 -4.60 2.33 -7.57
N PRO A 28 -4.77 2.77 -6.30
CA PRO A 28 -5.39 4.05 -6.00
C PRO A 28 -4.71 5.20 -6.74
N SER A 29 -5.50 6.20 -7.13
CA SER A 29 -4.98 7.46 -7.64
C SER A 29 -4.11 8.16 -6.59
N GLY A 30 -3.03 8.80 -7.02
CA GLY A 30 -2.08 9.48 -6.13
C GLY A 30 -0.64 9.04 -6.39
N CYS A 31 0.22 9.27 -5.41
CA CYS A 31 1.63 8.90 -5.45
C CYS A 31 1.86 7.39 -5.35
N GLY A 32 3.09 6.97 -5.64
CA GLY A 32 3.49 5.59 -5.80
C GLY A 32 3.35 5.08 -7.24
N ARG A 33 3.71 3.82 -7.46
CA ARG A 33 3.76 3.21 -8.79
C ARG A 33 3.75 1.69 -8.72
N THR A 34 3.48 1.06 -9.86
CA THR A 34 3.75 -0.37 -10.06
C THR A 34 5.23 -0.56 -10.38
N VAL A 35 5.86 -1.52 -9.71
CA VAL A 35 7.27 -1.88 -9.86
C VAL A 35 7.33 -3.36 -10.21
N LEU A 36 7.99 -3.67 -11.32
CA LEU A 36 8.27 -5.05 -11.70
C LEU A 36 9.54 -5.50 -10.98
N ALA A 37 9.41 -6.53 -10.15
CA ALA A 37 10.56 -7.15 -9.49
C ALA A 37 11.46 -7.84 -10.52
N SER A 38 12.76 -7.81 -10.25
CA SER A 38 13.78 -8.51 -11.05
C SER A 38 14.59 -9.44 -10.16
N SER A 39 15.44 -10.28 -10.75
CA SER A 39 16.38 -11.11 -10.01
C SER A 39 17.46 -10.30 -9.27
N ASN A 40 17.63 -9.02 -9.62
CA ASN A 40 18.59 -8.13 -8.98
C ASN A 40 17.88 -7.23 -7.95
N TRP A 41 18.53 -7.03 -6.81
CA TRP A 41 18.10 -6.09 -5.79
C TRP A 41 18.02 -4.67 -6.36
N THR A 42 16.88 -4.02 -6.16
CA THR A 42 16.64 -2.63 -6.56
C THR A 42 16.04 -1.88 -5.38
N ASP A 43 16.49 -0.64 -5.16
CA ASP A 43 15.97 0.18 -4.09
C ASP A 43 14.65 0.86 -4.50
N LEU A 44 13.64 0.71 -3.66
CA LEU A 44 12.41 1.49 -3.69
C LEU A 44 12.52 2.55 -2.60
N VAL A 45 12.66 3.81 -3.01
CA VAL A 45 12.81 4.95 -2.10
C VAL A 45 11.63 5.89 -2.32
N ASP A 46 11.02 6.33 -1.22
CA ASP A 46 9.99 7.36 -1.23
C ASP A 46 10.21 8.35 -0.09
N ILE A 47 9.82 9.59 -0.32
CA ILE A 47 9.86 10.67 0.66
C ILE A 47 8.46 11.30 0.70
N LEU A 48 7.73 10.98 1.77
CA LEU A 48 6.41 11.53 2.00
C LEU A 48 6.51 12.76 2.89
N TYR A 49 5.91 13.86 2.46
CA TYR A 49 5.73 15.05 3.28
C TYR A 49 4.33 15.02 3.91
N ARG A 50 4.27 15.24 5.23
CA ARG A 50 2.99 15.39 5.94
C ARG A 50 2.23 16.58 5.34
N LYS A 51 0.99 16.34 4.92
CA LYS A 51 0.06 17.44 4.58
C LYS A 51 -0.50 17.98 5.90
N TRP A 52 -0.32 19.27 6.17
CA TRP A 52 -0.76 19.91 7.40
C TRP A 52 -2.26 20.23 7.45
N ASN A 53 -2.96 19.98 6.34
CA ASN A 53 -4.34 20.41 6.16
C ASN A 53 -5.35 19.49 6.86
N ASP A 54 -4.98 18.23 7.12
CA ASP A 54 -5.75 17.31 7.95
C ASP A 54 -4.81 16.53 8.88
N PRO A 55 -4.75 16.86 10.18
CA PRO A 55 -3.84 16.20 11.12
C PRO A 55 -4.25 14.75 11.45
N ASN A 56 -5.47 14.33 11.06
CA ASN A 56 -6.02 13.00 11.37
C ASN A 56 -5.89 12.01 10.20
N GLU A 57 -5.47 12.46 9.02
CA GLU A 57 -5.36 11.61 7.84
C GLU A 57 -3.90 11.45 7.40
N TYR A 58 -3.46 10.20 7.23
CA TYR A 58 -2.13 9.93 6.67
C TYR A 58 -2.12 10.27 5.18
N THR A 59 -1.09 10.96 4.71
CA THR A 59 -0.74 10.94 3.28
C THR A 59 -0.28 9.54 2.92
N MET A 60 -0.98 8.85 2.01
CA MET A 60 -0.63 7.50 1.57
C MET A 60 -0.07 7.49 0.14
N CYS A 61 1.08 6.83 -0.06
CA CYS A 61 1.59 6.46 -1.37
C CYS A 61 1.54 4.93 -1.53
N ASN A 62 0.97 4.46 -2.64
CA ASN A 62 0.68 3.05 -2.84
C ASN A 62 1.60 2.46 -3.92
N TYR A 63 2.35 1.43 -3.56
CA TYR A 63 3.28 0.73 -4.44
C TYR A 63 2.80 -0.70 -4.66
N TRP A 64 2.71 -1.12 -5.91
CA TRP A 64 2.42 -2.51 -6.26
C TRP A 64 3.70 -3.14 -6.79
N ILE A 65 4.20 -4.15 -6.09
CA ILE A 65 5.39 -4.89 -6.53
C ILE A 65 4.90 -6.19 -7.15
N GLU A 66 5.19 -6.38 -8.43
CA GLU A 66 4.67 -7.50 -9.21
C GLU A 66 5.82 -8.34 -9.78
N SER A 67 5.58 -9.63 -9.96
CA SER A 67 6.53 -10.54 -10.58
C SER A 67 5.77 -11.62 -11.39
N PRO A 68 6.44 -12.30 -12.34
CA PRO A 68 5.83 -13.39 -13.09
C PRO A 68 5.33 -14.51 -12.17
N ASN A 69 4.30 -15.23 -12.60
CA ASN A 69 3.76 -16.34 -11.83
C ASN A 69 4.83 -17.42 -11.56
N GLY A 70 4.78 -18.06 -10.39
CA GLY A 70 5.77 -19.05 -9.96
C GLY A 70 7.08 -18.46 -9.44
N THR A 71 7.14 -17.15 -9.22
CA THR A 71 8.28 -16.48 -8.57
C THR A 71 7.91 -15.98 -7.18
N THR A 72 8.92 -15.73 -6.35
CA THR A 72 8.76 -15.14 -5.02
C THR A 72 9.39 -13.76 -5.00
N ILE A 73 8.68 -12.77 -4.49
CA ILE A 73 9.20 -11.42 -4.29
C ILE A 73 9.81 -11.35 -2.90
N GLU A 74 11.08 -10.95 -2.84
CA GLU A 74 11.76 -10.64 -1.58
C GLU A 74 11.77 -9.12 -1.35
N VAL A 75 11.36 -8.71 -0.14
CA VAL A 75 11.37 -7.30 0.27
C VAL A 75 12.22 -7.18 1.53
N LYS A 76 13.20 -6.28 1.50
CA LYS A 76 14.06 -5.97 2.64
C LYS A 76 13.95 -4.51 3.00
N LEU A 77 13.54 -4.24 4.24
CA LEU A 77 13.56 -2.89 4.80
C LEU A 77 15.01 -2.46 5.03
N ARG A 78 15.47 -1.46 4.27
CA ARG A 78 16.85 -0.97 4.34
C ARG A 78 17.00 0.19 5.31
N TYR A 79 16.12 1.18 5.21
CA TYR A 79 16.21 2.42 5.97
C TYR A 79 14.81 2.95 6.29
N TYR A 80 14.65 3.42 7.52
CA TYR A 80 13.47 4.15 7.99
C TYR A 80 13.96 5.28 8.90
N PRO A 81 13.53 6.53 8.69
CA PRO A 81 13.95 7.66 9.53
C PRO A 81 13.45 7.46 10.96
N TRP A 82 14.38 7.32 11.90
CA TRP A 82 14.10 6.95 13.29
C TRP A 82 13.31 8.02 14.08
N ASP A 83 13.33 9.27 13.61
CA ASP A 83 12.64 10.40 14.24
C ASP A 83 11.10 10.24 14.28
N TYR A 84 10.56 9.25 13.57
CA TYR A 84 9.14 8.89 13.55
C TYR A 84 8.83 7.56 14.25
N SER A 85 9.80 7.01 15.00
CA SER A 85 9.62 5.81 15.82
C SER A 85 8.95 6.19 17.15
N ASP A 86 7.64 6.03 17.20
CA ASP A 86 6.81 6.27 18.39
C ASP A 86 5.81 5.12 18.57
N TYR A 87 5.18 5.03 19.73
CA TYR A 87 4.17 4.02 20.02
C TYR A 87 3.04 4.08 18.97
N GLY A 88 2.76 2.95 18.32
CA GLY A 88 1.63 2.78 17.42
C GLY A 88 1.73 3.45 16.05
N CYS A 89 2.94 3.74 15.53
CA CYS A 89 3.14 4.34 14.20
C CYS A 89 2.32 5.63 13.96
N LYS A 90 2.13 6.45 15.00
CA LYS A 90 1.22 7.60 15.00
C LYS A 90 1.61 8.75 14.05
N TYR A 91 2.87 8.80 13.62
CA TYR A 91 3.38 9.86 12.75
C TYR A 91 3.67 9.41 11.32
N ALA A 92 4.24 8.22 11.17
CA ALA A 92 4.54 7.61 9.89
C ALA A 92 4.64 6.09 10.05
N GLY A 93 4.52 5.39 8.93
CA GLY A 93 4.65 3.95 8.85
C GLY A 93 4.49 3.48 7.43
N PHE A 94 4.74 2.20 7.21
CA PHE A 94 4.44 1.51 5.96
C PHE A 94 3.71 0.21 6.31
N GLU A 95 2.82 -0.21 5.43
CA GLU A 95 2.15 -1.50 5.51
C GLU A 95 2.61 -2.36 4.34
N ILE A 96 3.05 -3.59 4.63
CA ILE A 96 3.38 -4.57 3.60
C ILE A 96 2.19 -5.53 3.50
N LYS A 97 1.51 -5.52 2.35
CA LYS A 97 0.37 -6.40 2.05
C LYS A 97 0.77 -7.50 1.08
N THR A 98 0.76 -8.74 1.57
CA THR A 98 1.06 -9.96 0.79
C THR A 98 -0.05 -11.01 0.83
N ASN A 99 -1.06 -10.80 1.68
CA ASN A 99 -2.19 -11.71 1.86
C ASN A 99 -2.98 -11.92 0.57
N LYS A 100 -3.49 -13.13 0.33
CA LYS A 100 -4.41 -13.38 -0.80
C LYS A 100 -5.69 -12.55 -0.67
N ASP A 101 -6.23 -12.47 0.54
CA ASP A 101 -7.31 -11.56 0.89
C ASP A 101 -6.75 -10.17 1.20
N GLN A 102 -7.08 -9.22 0.33
CA GLN A 102 -6.57 -7.85 0.39
C GLN A 102 -7.31 -6.96 1.39
N THR A 103 -8.42 -7.46 1.97
CA THR A 103 -9.18 -6.76 3.00
C THR A 103 -8.52 -6.83 4.38
N CYS A 104 -7.67 -7.83 4.60
CA CYS A 104 -6.88 -7.97 5.81
C CYS A 104 -5.80 -6.90 5.91
N THR A 105 -5.54 -6.45 7.15
CA THR A 105 -4.45 -5.54 7.49
C THR A 105 -3.32 -6.27 8.22
N GLY A 106 -2.12 -5.74 8.05
CA GLY A 106 -0.89 -6.28 8.64
C GLY A 106 -0.30 -7.48 7.89
N TYR A 107 0.96 -7.76 8.21
CA TYR A 107 1.71 -8.90 7.67
C TYR A 107 1.43 -10.14 8.52
N ARG A 108 0.73 -11.12 7.95
CA ARG A 108 0.43 -12.43 8.55
C ARG A 108 0.52 -13.51 7.49
#